data_AF-A0A4Q6B4I5-F1
#
_entry.id   AF-A0A4Q6B4I5-F1
#
_cell.length_a   1.000
_cell.length_b   1.000
_cell.length_c   1.000
_cell.angle_alpha   90.00
_cell.angle_beta   90.00
_cell.angle_gamma   90.00
#
_symmetry.space_group_name_H-M   'P 1'
#
loop_
_entity.id
_entity.type
_entity.pdbx_description
1 polymer ?
#
loop_
_entity_poly.entity_id
_entity_poly.type
_entity_poly.pdbx_seq_one_letter_code
_entity_poly.pdbx_strand_id
1 'polypeptide(L)'
;MERSDQPYTPENKALAQPSPESLMLSLPKYSFALALAFLSLPACRTATSSSDTSAVDDEGAPVETSYKLGLSESRDPGNCKLWSDTVNDGIVSAYNTLTARSDYRFWYYLYHGVRNTSPGLPESEHSQIENLVPAWKLPANSIHGKTLNPVYAGEDYLYTHHLMIGEIRDVLTEAGQPCIIAWESIPDSRAIASPSDKSLADSYAVPATGTTPPKSDPGMTILKSWEKKLQSTSYLKGITLGDLGYALQFSIANNVNLRFSELSSNVGIRPRIAMRDDTTDQSWAWNKVEYDLLSDTYSAPSNPVFWKLQGYVDSYIYRWLDANGYKEIAVDCQNRQGCYQWKGTWTGAKPPKSKAVAAWEEAKKPTLDHKSEAFREAMNLLKIFHKSSRYDIGAIDSKTLIDAKDEARKSKVLDPLLYSLEANKTAK
;
A
#
# COMPACT_ATOMS: atom_id res chain seq x y z
N MET A 1 42.95 -8.92 -41.12
CA MET A 1 41.52 -8.60 -41.27
C MET A 1 41.03 -8.15 -39.90
N GLU A 2 41.47 -7.00 -39.37
CA GLU A 2 41.20 -5.60 -39.78
C GLU A 2 39.71 -5.26 -39.90
N ARG A 3 39.20 -4.57 -38.87
CA ARG A 3 38.39 -3.32 -38.93
C ARG A 3 38.18 -2.86 -37.48
N SER A 4 38.90 -1.86 -36.98
CA SER A 4 38.88 -0.42 -37.30
C SER A 4 37.81 0.31 -36.48
N ASP A 5 38.28 0.88 -35.36
CA ASP A 5 37.70 2.00 -34.63
C ASP A 5 37.81 3.29 -35.47
N GLN A 6 36.74 4.08 -35.54
CA GLN A 6 36.84 5.55 -35.54
C GLN A 6 35.52 6.22 -35.06
N PRO A 7 35.60 7.42 -34.44
CA PRO A 7 34.54 8.07 -33.66
C PRO A 7 33.78 9.15 -34.44
N TYR A 8 32.65 9.62 -33.91
CA TYR A 8 31.93 10.78 -34.43
C TYR A 8 31.94 11.95 -33.43
N THR A 9 32.33 13.12 -33.93
CA THR A 9 32.51 14.41 -33.26
C THR A 9 31.21 15.25 -33.20
N PRO A 10 31.11 16.25 -32.31
CA PRO A 10 29.97 17.16 -32.23
C PRO A 10 30.23 18.46 -33.01
N GLU A 11 29.24 18.93 -33.78
CA GLU A 11 29.24 20.31 -34.31
C GLU A 11 27.92 21.06 -34.04
N ASN A 12 28.13 22.19 -33.39
CA ASN A 12 27.34 23.41 -33.24
C ASN A 12 26.34 23.76 -34.35
N LYS A 13 25.13 24.20 -33.94
CA LYS A 13 24.46 25.37 -34.54
C LYS A 13 23.78 26.21 -33.45
N ALA A 14 24.24 27.45 -33.36
CA ALA A 14 23.62 28.54 -32.62
C ALA A 14 22.63 29.31 -33.51
N LEU A 15 21.57 29.86 -32.90
CA LEU A 15 21.01 31.22 -33.07
C LEU A 15 19.49 31.23 -32.86
N ALA A 16 19.05 31.86 -31.76
CA ALA A 16 18.09 32.98 -31.76
C ALA A 16 17.80 33.43 -30.32
N GLN A 17 18.28 34.62 -29.94
CA GLN A 17 17.80 35.39 -28.80
C GLN A 17 16.55 36.21 -29.21
N PRO A 18 15.78 36.69 -28.22
CA PRO A 18 15.41 38.11 -28.24
C PRO A 18 15.80 38.84 -26.96
N SER A 19 15.99 40.15 -27.16
CA SER A 19 16.53 41.19 -26.28
C SER A 19 15.63 41.60 -25.11
N PRO A 20 16.19 42.30 -24.10
CA PRO A 20 15.45 42.85 -22.96
C PRO A 20 15.11 44.32 -23.17
N GLU A 21 13.86 44.72 -22.97
CA GLU A 21 13.54 46.10 -22.59
C GLU A 21 12.41 46.17 -21.55
N SER A 22 12.69 47.08 -20.62
CA SER A 22 11.98 47.55 -19.45
C SER A 22 10.58 48.12 -19.69
N LEU A 23 9.68 47.91 -18.72
CA LEU A 23 8.74 48.96 -18.30
C LEU A 23 8.32 48.76 -16.84
N MET A 24 8.81 49.67 -15.99
CA MET A 24 8.19 50.00 -14.71
C MET A 24 6.80 50.59 -14.95
N LEU A 25 5.80 50.24 -14.13
CA LEU A 25 4.89 51.23 -13.52
C LEU A 25 3.89 50.61 -12.53
N SER A 26 3.88 51.23 -11.35
CA SER A 26 2.77 51.48 -10.42
C SER A 26 1.99 50.32 -9.78
N LEU A 27 2.27 50.12 -8.49
CA LEU A 27 1.30 49.76 -7.45
C LEU A 27 0.25 50.86 -7.29
N PRO A 28 -0.99 50.49 -6.91
CA PRO A 28 -1.66 51.25 -5.87
C PRO A 28 -2.11 50.38 -4.68
N LYS A 29 -1.87 50.98 -3.52
CA LYS A 29 -2.41 50.69 -2.20
C LYS A 29 -3.94 50.47 -2.26
N TYR A 30 -4.44 49.40 -1.64
CA TYR A 30 -5.76 49.44 -1.03
C TYR A 30 -5.73 48.79 0.36
N SER A 31 -6.15 49.61 1.31
CA SER A 31 -6.36 49.36 2.72
C SER A 31 -7.82 48.93 2.96
N PHE A 32 -8.01 48.12 4.00
CA PHE A 32 -9.22 47.97 4.82
C PHE A 32 -10.52 47.51 4.14
N ALA A 33 -10.95 46.28 4.46
CA ALA A 33 -12.33 46.02 4.89
C ALA A 33 -12.37 44.73 5.74
N LEU A 34 -12.53 44.94 7.05
CA LEU A 34 -12.91 43.95 8.03
C LEU A 34 -14.38 43.59 7.77
N ALA A 35 -14.70 42.34 7.47
CA ALA A 35 -16.07 41.85 7.47
C ALA A 35 -16.14 40.60 8.35
N LEU A 36 -16.64 40.79 9.57
CA LEU A 36 -17.13 39.72 10.42
C LEU A 36 -18.29 39.02 9.71
N ALA A 37 -18.12 37.74 9.40
CA ALA A 37 -19.25 36.84 9.15
C ALA A 37 -19.33 35.85 10.31
N PHE A 38 -20.20 36.17 11.27
CA PHE A 38 -20.77 35.20 12.19
C PHE A 38 -21.68 34.27 11.38
N LEU A 39 -21.25 33.03 11.16
CA LEU A 39 -22.14 31.95 10.76
C LEU A 39 -21.97 30.78 11.72
N SER A 40 -23.05 30.59 12.47
CA SER A 40 -23.46 29.42 13.25
C SER A 40 -22.77 28.10 12.91
N LEU A 41 -22.04 27.57 13.88
CA LEU A 41 -21.67 26.15 13.96
C LEU A 41 -22.95 25.31 14.19
N PRO A 42 -23.26 24.30 13.37
CA PRO A 42 -24.19 23.28 13.78
C PRO A 42 -23.49 22.34 14.77
N ALA A 43 -24.13 22.14 15.91
CA ALA A 43 -23.71 21.27 16.99
C ALA A 43 -23.36 19.85 16.50
N CYS A 44 -22.29 19.28 17.06
CA CYS A 44 -21.95 17.88 16.95
C CYS A 44 -23.16 17.01 17.34
N ARG A 45 -23.74 16.29 16.35
CA ARG A 45 -24.56 15.11 16.63
C ARG A 45 -23.62 13.98 17.03
N THR A 46 -23.71 13.54 18.27
CA THR A 46 -23.24 12.23 18.71
C THR A 46 -23.97 11.16 17.89
N ALA A 47 -23.26 10.46 17.01
CA ALA A 47 -23.77 9.29 16.32
C ALA A 47 -23.90 8.14 17.33
N THR A 48 -25.11 7.93 17.83
CA THR A 48 -25.51 6.65 18.41
C THR A 48 -25.51 5.60 17.30
N SER A 49 -24.82 4.50 17.52
CA SER A 49 -24.78 3.35 16.63
C SER A 49 -26.19 2.77 16.42
N SER A 50 -26.80 3.05 15.26
CA SER A 50 -27.77 2.15 14.66
C SER A 50 -27.15 1.59 13.39
N SER A 51 -26.75 0.33 13.48
CA SER A 51 -26.51 -0.52 12.31
C SER A 51 -27.84 -0.65 11.56
N ASP A 52 -28.00 0.11 10.48
CA ASP A 52 -28.83 -0.26 9.32
C ASP A 52 -28.67 0.86 8.28
N THR A 53 -27.63 0.74 7.46
CA THR A 53 -27.49 1.47 6.21
C THR A 53 -27.86 0.52 5.08
N SER A 54 -29.15 0.20 4.96
CA SER A 54 -29.69 -0.41 3.74
C SER A 54 -29.80 0.70 2.68
N ALA A 55 -29.16 0.48 1.53
CA ALA A 55 -29.47 1.28 0.34
C ALA A 55 -30.96 1.09 0.03
N VAL A 56 -31.66 2.15 -0.32
CA VAL A 56 -33.04 2.10 -0.80
C VAL A 56 -33.05 2.38 -2.28
N ASP A 57 -33.89 1.65 -3.03
CA ASP A 57 -34.08 1.91 -4.45
C ASP A 57 -34.86 3.22 -4.70
N ASP A 58 -35.06 3.58 -5.97
CA ASP A 58 -35.78 4.79 -6.36
C ASP A 58 -37.26 4.80 -5.89
N GLU A 59 -37.79 3.66 -5.40
CA GLU A 59 -39.12 3.52 -4.81
C GLU A 59 -39.11 3.47 -3.28
N GLY A 60 -37.94 3.61 -2.65
CA GLY A 60 -37.80 3.61 -1.18
C GLY A 60 -37.86 2.23 -0.55
N ALA A 61 -37.77 1.15 -1.32
CA ALA A 61 -37.69 -0.21 -0.80
C ALA A 61 -36.24 -0.53 -0.40
N PRO A 62 -36.00 -1.24 0.72
CA PRO A 62 -34.67 -1.70 1.07
C PRO A 62 -34.12 -2.56 -0.06
N VAL A 63 -33.02 -2.15 -0.67
CA VAL A 63 -32.24 -3.01 -1.55
C VAL A 63 -31.75 -4.15 -0.69
N GLU A 64 -32.34 -5.32 -0.88
CA GLU A 64 -31.88 -6.56 -0.27
C GLU A 64 -30.50 -6.86 -0.87
N THR A 65 -29.44 -6.36 -0.25
CA THR A 65 -28.09 -6.57 -0.74
C THR A 65 -27.71 -8.02 -0.45
N SER A 66 -27.71 -8.87 -1.47
CA SER A 66 -27.45 -10.31 -1.38
C SER A 66 -26.01 -10.69 -1.00
N TYR A 67 -25.16 -9.72 -0.66
CA TYR A 67 -23.75 -9.91 -0.38
C TYR A 67 -23.44 -9.81 1.12
N LYS A 68 -22.53 -10.67 1.59
CA LYS A 68 -22.04 -10.67 2.97
C LYS A 68 -20.79 -9.79 3.06
N LEU A 69 -20.86 -8.73 3.85
CA LEU A 69 -19.70 -7.86 4.12
C LEU A 69 -18.68 -8.57 5.01
N GLY A 70 -17.40 -8.33 4.71
CA GLY A 70 -16.31 -8.74 5.57
C GLY A 70 -16.22 -7.84 6.81
N LEU A 71 -15.29 -8.19 7.70
CA LEU A 71 -15.14 -7.50 8.99
C LEU A 71 -14.61 -6.07 8.81
N SER A 72 -13.72 -5.82 7.84
CA SER A 72 -13.22 -4.47 7.54
C SER A 72 -14.36 -3.57 7.08
N GLU A 73 -15.13 -4.04 6.11
CA GLU A 73 -16.26 -3.32 5.51
C GLU A 73 -17.37 -3.04 6.52
N SER A 74 -17.64 -4.00 7.40
CA SER A 74 -18.69 -3.87 8.42
C SER A 74 -18.31 -2.90 9.53
N ARG A 75 -17.02 -2.81 9.88
CA ARG A 75 -16.53 -2.00 11.02
C ARG A 75 -16.14 -0.59 10.60
N ASP A 76 -15.66 -0.43 9.38
CA ASP A 76 -15.35 0.87 8.77
C ASP A 76 -15.80 0.86 7.30
N PRO A 77 -17.07 1.15 7.02
CA PRO A 77 -17.58 1.19 5.65
C PRO A 77 -17.09 2.42 4.86
N GLY A 78 -16.48 3.41 5.53
CA GLY A 78 -16.19 4.71 4.93
C GLY A 78 -17.42 5.35 4.30
N ASN A 79 -17.27 5.88 3.09
CA ASN A 79 -18.36 6.51 2.32
C ASN A 79 -19.09 5.54 1.37
N CYS A 80 -18.80 4.24 1.42
CA CYS A 80 -19.34 3.25 0.51
C CYS A 80 -20.87 3.13 0.61
N LYS A 81 -21.54 3.24 -0.54
CA LYS A 81 -23.00 3.08 -0.65
C LYS A 81 -23.41 1.73 -1.23
N LEU A 82 -22.52 1.14 -2.03
CA LEU A 82 -22.72 -0.11 -2.73
C LEU A 82 -21.46 -0.96 -2.60
N TRP A 83 -21.61 -2.27 -2.63
CA TRP A 83 -20.49 -3.20 -2.53
C TRP A 83 -20.57 -4.28 -3.62
N SER A 84 -19.40 -4.79 -4.00
CA SER A 84 -19.24 -5.84 -4.99
C SER A 84 -18.18 -6.85 -4.57
N ASP A 85 -18.50 -8.13 -4.68
CA ASP A 85 -17.58 -9.25 -4.51
C ASP A 85 -16.70 -9.48 -5.76
N THR A 86 -17.13 -8.97 -6.91
CA THR A 86 -16.40 -8.99 -8.18
C THR A 86 -15.80 -7.63 -8.48
N VAL A 87 -14.62 -7.63 -9.12
CA VAL A 87 -13.92 -6.42 -9.55
C VAL A 87 -13.97 -6.34 -11.07
N ASN A 88 -14.88 -5.53 -11.61
CA ASN A 88 -15.07 -5.35 -13.05
C ASN A 88 -14.25 -4.16 -13.60
N ASP A 89 -14.22 -4.01 -14.93
CA ASP A 89 -13.44 -2.96 -15.60
C ASP A 89 -13.83 -1.53 -15.18
N GLY A 90 -15.09 -1.29 -14.80
CA GLY A 90 -15.55 0.00 -14.29
C GLY A 90 -14.92 0.35 -12.95
N ILE A 91 -14.87 -0.61 -12.03
CA ILE A 91 -14.19 -0.49 -10.72
C ILE A 91 -12.68 -0.28 -10.94
N VAL A 92 -12.07 -1.09 -11.82
CA VAL A 92 -10.64 -0.98 -12.15
C VAL A 92 -10.30 0.38 -12.72
N SER A 93 -11.07 0.84 -13.71
CA SER A 93 -10.89 2.16 -14.32
C SER A 93 -11.00 3.29 -13.29
N ALA A 94 -11.98 3.21 -12.39
CA ALA A 94 -12.19 4.22 -11.36
C ALA A 94 -11.00 4.33 -10.40
N TYR A 95 -10.54 3.23 -9.78
CA TYR A 95 -9.40 3.33 -8.87
C TYR A 95 -8.08 3.64 -9.59
N ASN A 96 -7.93 3.26 -10.87
CA ASN A 96 -6.74 3.58 -11.65
C ASN A 96 -6.58 5.08 -11.94
N THR A 97 -7.62 5.89 -11.77
CA THR A 97 -7.47 7.36 -11.75
C THR A 97 -6.53 7.86 -10.65
N LEU A 98 -6.36 7.06 -9.59
CA LEU A 98 -5.41 7.28 -8.49
C LEU A 98 -4.17 6.39 -8.63
N THR A 99 -4.36 5.08 -8.67
CA THR A 99 -3.28 4.10 -8.46
C THR A 99 -2.32 3.98 -9.65
N ALA A 100 -2.76 4.36 -10.85
CA ALA A 100 -1.92 4.35 -12.04
C ALA A 100 -1.11 5.64 -12.21
N ARG A 101 -1.34 6.68 -11.40
CA ARG A 101 -0.54 7.90 -11.46
C ARG A 101 0.91 7.61 -11.06
N SER A 102 1.87 8.16 -11.79
CA SER A 102 3.30 7.96 -11.54
C SER A 102 3.69 8.34 -10.10
N ASP A 103 3.17 9.46 -9.58
CA ASP A 103 3.43 9.88 -8.20
C ASP A 103 2.94 8.89 -7.14
N TYR A 104 1.75 8.31 -7.31
CA TYR A 104 1.21 7.28 -6.40
C TYR A 104 2.04 5.99 -6.47
N ARG A 105 2.40 5.55 -7.68
CA ARG A 105 3.25 4.38 -7.90
C ARG A 105 4.63 4.55 -7.23
N PHE A 106 5.26 5.70 -7.43
CA PHE A 106 6.54 6.03 -6.80
C PHE A 106 6.43 6.11 -5.29
N TRP A 107 5.37 6.75 -4.76
CA TRP A 107 5.16 6.81 -3.32
C TRP A 107 5.05 5.41 -2.71
N TYR A 108 4.20 4.53 -3.26
CA TYR A 108 3.99 3.22 -2.70
C TYR A 108 5.24 2.33 -2.82
N TYR A 109 5.95 2.44 -3.95
CA TYR A 109 7.28 1.85 -4.15
C TYR A 109 8.29 2.28 -3.08
N LEU A 110 8.38 3.59 -2.82
CA LEU A 110 9.29 4.18 -1.84
C LEU A 110 8.91 3.86 -0.40
N TYR A 111 7.62 3.87 -0.09
CA TYR A 111 7.07 3.51 1.21
C TYR A 111 7.59 2.14 1.66
N HIS A 112 7.49 1.15 0.78
CA HIS A 112 8.06 -0.18 1.03
C HIS A 112 9.58 -0.16 0.99
N GLY A 113 10.18 0.50 0.00
CA GLY A 113 11.64 0.59 -0.17
C GLY A 113 12.35 1.10 1.08
N VAL A 114 11.91 2.24 1.63
CA VAL A 114 12.46 2.89 2.82
C VAL A 114 12.29 2.01 4.05
N ARG A 115 11.08 1.50 4.31
CA ARG A 115 10.81 0.68 5.51
C ARG A 115 11.61 -0.62 5.53
N ASN A 116 11.72 -1.28 4.39
CA ASN A 116 12.34 -2.61 4.29
C ASN A 116 13.88 -2.56 4.34
N THR A 117 14.50 -1.41 4.06
CA THR A 117 15.96 -1.29 3.92
C THR A 117 16.62 -0.42 4.96
N SER A 118 15.88 0.54 5.52
CA SER A 118 16.29 1.36 6.65
C SER A 118 17.15 0.61 7.69
N PRO A 119 16.77 -0.61 8.14
CA PRO A 119 17.62 -1.46 8.99
C PRO A 119 19.09 -1.66 8.60
N GLY A 120 19.38 -1.64 7.30
CA GLY A 120 20.69 -1.93 6.71
C GLY A 120 21.40 -0.70 6.17
N LEU A 121 20.78 0.48 6.17
CA LEU A 121 21.41 1.71 5.69
C LEU A 121 22.34 2.29 6.77
N PRO A 122 23.56 2.74 6.41
CA PRO A 122 24.41 3.55 7.27
C PRO A 122 23.71 4.85 7.70
N GLU A 123 24.05 5.35 8.90
CA GLU A 123 23.53 6.63 9.43
C GLU A 123 23.67 7.81 8.46
N SER A 124 24.77 7.83 7.69
CA SER A 124 24.99 8.84 6.66
C SER A 124 23.99 8.79 5.53
N GLU A 125 23.54 7.59 5.13
CA GLU A 125 22.53 7.42 4.08
C GLU A 125 21.13 7.77 4.60
N HIS A 126 20.81 7.40 5.85
CA HIS A 126 19.60 7.90 6.54
C HIS A 126 19.55 9.42 6.55
N SER A 127 20.63 10.05 7.01
CA SER A 127 20.73 11.51 7.09
C SER A 127 20.58 12.16 5.71
N GLN A 128 21.15 11.56 4.66
CA GLN A 128 20.99 12.08 3.29
C GLN A 128 19.53 12.02 2.80
N ILE A 129 18.84 10.89 3.00
CA ILE A 129 17.43 10.74 2.63
C ILE A 129 16.56 11.75 3.40
N GLU A 130 16.78 11.86 4.71
CA GLU A 130 16.06 12.79 5.59
C GLU A 130 16.29 14.26 5.19
N ASN A 131 17.51 14.62 4.79
CA ASN A 131 17.82 15.99 4.37
C ASN A 131 17.19 16.33 3.02
N LEU A 132 17.20 15.39 2.08
CA LEU A 132 16.63 15.61 0.74
C LEU A 132 15.12 15.66 0.76
N VAL A 133 14.48 14.78 1.56
CA VAL A 133 13.03 14.73 1.65
C VAL A 133 12.60 14.46 3.10
N PRO A 134 12.46 15.51 3.94
CA PRO A 134 12.19 15.37 5.38
C PRO A 134 10.96 14.54 5.73
N ALA A 135 9.95 14.53 4.86
CA ALA A 135 8.74 13.71 5.02
C ALA A 135 9.01 12.19 4.95
N TRP A 136 10.19 11.75 4.50
CA TRP A 136 10.62 10.36 4.49
C TRP A 136 11.45 9.95 5.70
N LYS A 137 11.66 10.87 6.65
CA LYS A 137 12.23 10.53 7.95
C LYS A 137 11.38 9.47 8.62
N LEU A 138 11.99 8.33 8.89
CA LEU A 138 11.35 7.28 9.66
C LEU A 138 11.25 7.71 11.13
N PRO A 139 10.12 7.44 11.79
CA PRO A 139 10.05 7.61 13.24
C PRO A 139 11.13 6.77 13.92
N ALA A 140 11.78 7.29 14.97
CA ALA A 140 12.89 6.60 15.65
C ALA A 140 12.51 5.18 16.16
N ASN A 141 11.23 4.99 16.46
CA ASN A 141 10.57 3.76 16.88
C ASN A 141 10.12 2.83 15.72
N SER A 142 10.23 3.31 14.47
CA SER A 142 10.03 2.57 13.22
C SER A 142 11.37 2.19 12.54
N ILE A 143 12.48 2.77 12.99
CA ILE A 143 13.83 2.40 12.54
C ILE A 143 14.18 1.03 13.12
N HIS A 144 14.56 0.10 12.24
CA HIS A 144 15.05 -1.21 12.63
C HIS A 144 16.48 -1.10 13.20
N GLY A 145 16.59 -0.68 14.47
CA GLY A 145 17.85 -0.52 15.18
C GLY A 145 17.93 -1.41 16.43
N LYS A 146 18.79 -2.44 16.37
CA LYS A 146 19.14 -3.46 17.41
C LYS A 146 18.04 -4.41 17.90
N THR A 147 16.76 -4.05 17.87
CA THR A 147 15.68 -5.02 18.13
C THR A 147 15.22 -5.65 16.82
N LEU A 148 14.94 -6.96 16.86
CA LEU A 148 14.41 -7.72 15.72
C LEU A 148 13.02 -7.27 15.28
N ASN A 149 12.35 -6.50 16.13
CA ASN A 149 11.04 -5.91 15.91
C ASN A 149 11.11 -4.41 16.27
N PRO A 150 11.08 -3.47 15.29
CA PRO A 150 10.83 -2.06 15.59
C PRO A 150 9.38 -1.95 16.05
N VAL A 151 9.18 -1.41 17.24
CA VAL A 151 7.94 -1.51 18.03
C VAL A 151 6.67 -1.14 17.23
N TYR A 152 6.78 -0.29 16.20
CA TYR A 152 5.63 0.14 15.39
C TYR A 152 5.78 -0.03 13.89
N ALA A 153 6.84 -0.66 13.38
CA ALA A 153 6.99 -0.81 11.93
C ALA A 153 5.83 -1.61 11.32
N GLY A 154 5.40 -2.70 11.95
CA GLY A 154 4.22 -3.43 11.49
C GLY A 154 2.91 -2.64 11.62
N GLU A 155 2.85 -1.71 12.58
CA GLU A 155 1.68 -0.84 12.74
C GLU A 155 1.63 0.24 11.67
N ASP A 156 2.78 0.83 11.26
CA ASP A 156 2.87 1.70 10.08
C ASP A 156 2.36 1.00 8.82
N TYR A 157 2.69 -0.31 8.67
CA TYR A 157 2.17 -1.13 7.58
C TYR A 157 0.65 -1.21 7.61
N LEU A 158 0.05 -1.58 8.75
CA LEU A 158 -1.40 -1.69 8.87
C LEU A 158 -2.07 -0.32 8.65
N TYR A 159 -1.57 0.73 9.29
CA TYR A 159 -2.12 2.08 9.18
C TYR A 159 -2.12 2.59 7.74
N THR A 160 -1.00 2.45 7.03
CA THR A 160 -0.89 2.95 5.65
C THR A 160 -1.87 2.24 4.71
N HIS A 161 -2.00 0.91 4.81
CA HIS A 161 -2.92 0.15 3.95
C HIS A 161 -4.38 0.38 4.34
N HIS A 162 -4.67 0.54 5.64
CA HIS A 162 -5.99 0.95 6.13
C HIS A 162 -6.41 2.30 5.52
N LEU A 163 -5.52 3.30 5.53
CA LEU A 163 -5.77 4.57 4.85
C LEU A 163 -6.02 4.39 3.36
N MET A 164 -5.17 3.62 2.66
CA MET A 164 -5.32 3.36 1.21
C MET A 164 -6.69 2.76 0.87
N ILE A 165 -7.18 1.81 1.68
CA ILE A 165 -8.52 1.22 1.51
C ILE A 165 -9.59 2.31 1.60
N GLY A 166 -9.51 3.18 2.62
CA GLY A 166 -10.42 4.32 2.73
C GLY A 166 -10.39 5.24 1.51
N GLU A 167 -9.23 5.50 0.91
CA GLU A 167 -9.16 6.32 -0.31
C GLU A 167 -9.77 5.64 -1.53
N ILE A 168 -9.54 4.34 -1.71
CA ILE A 168 -10.16 3.62 -2.81
C ILE A 168 -11.68 3.59 -2.65
N ARG A 169 -12.18 3.42 -1.42
CA ARG A 169 -13.61 3.52 -1.12
C ARG A 169 -14.17 4.89 -1.52
N ASP A 170 -13.47 5.98 -1.21
CA ASP A 170 -13.85 7.33 -1.63
C ASP A 170 -13.86 7.46 -3.16
N VAL A 171 -12.78 7.06 -3.84
CA VAL A 171 -12.65 7.15 -5.31
C VAL A 171 -13.74 6.35 -6.02
N LEU A 172 -14.05 5.15 -5.54
CA LEU A 172 -15.11 4.32 -6.11
C LEU A 172 -16.49 4.96 -5.89
N THR A 173 -16.75 5.46 -4.69
CA THR A 173 -18.02 6.13 -4.35
C THR A 173 -18.23 7.39 -5.20
N GLU A 174 -17.21 8.22 -5.37
CA GLU A 174 -17.24 9.43 -6.21
C GLU A 174 -17.48 9.08 -7.70
N ALA A 175 -16.93 7.95 -8.17
CA ALA A 175 -17.15 7.44 -9.51
C ALA A 175 -18.49 6.69 -9.69
N GLY A 176 -19.32 6.62 -8.65
CA GLY A 176 -20.58 5.84 -8.65
C GLY A 176 -20.38 4.33 -8.79
N GLN A 177 -19.18 3.83 -8.52
CA GLN A 177 -18.84 2.42 -8.55
C GLN A 177 -19.06 1.76 -7.17
N PRO A 178 -19.39 0.47 -7.13
CA PRO A 178 -19.45 -0.25 -5.86
C PRO A 178 -18.05 -0.40 -5.26
N CYS A 179 -17.97 -0.31 -3.93
CA CYS A 179 -16.77 -0.63 -3.18
C CYS A 179 -16.45 -2.13 -3.24
N ILE A 180 -15.16 -2.45 -3.12
CA ILE A 180 -14.67 -3.82 -3.22
C ILE A 180 -14.84 -4.53 -1.87
N ILE A 181 -15.52 -5.68 -1.86
CA ILE A 181 -15.58 -6.58 -0.71
C ILE A 181 -14.27 -7.37 -0.65
N ALA A 182 -13.60 -7.38 0.50
CA ALA A 182 -12.41 -8.19 0.76
C ALA A 182 -12.65 -9.70 0.61
N TRP A 183 -11.56 -10.46 0.57
CA TRP A 183 -11.67 -11.90 0.83
C TRP A 183 -11.96 -12.17 2.31
N GLU A 184 -12.74 -13.22 2.59
CA GLU A 184 -12.90 -13.74 3.97
C GLU A 184 -11.79 -14.74 4.33
N SER A 185 -11.14 -15.32 3.32
CA SER A 185 -10.14 -16.38 3.42
C SER A 185 -9.28 -16.39 2.15
N ILE A 186 -8.04 -16.87 2.24
CA ILE A 186 -7.15 -16.98 1.08
C ILE A 186 -7.71 -18.04 0.11
N PRO A 187 -7.90 -17.72 -1.20
CA PRO A 187 -8.39 -18.67 -2.19
C PRO A 187 -7.50 -19.92 -2.28
N ASP A 188 -8.12 -21.10 -2.23
CA ASP A 188 -7.42 -22.39 -2.23
C ASP A 188 -8.17 -23.38 -3.13
N SER A 189 -7.54 -23.73 -4.27
CA SER A 189 -8.09 -24.66 -5.26
C SER A 189 -7.82 -26.13 -4.96
N ARG A 190 -7.07 -26.45 -3.90
CA ARG A 190 -6.68 -27.83 -3.59
C ARG A 190 -7.90 -28.66 -3.19
N ALA A 191 -7.82 -29.97 -3.41
CA ALA A 191 -8.91 -30.89 -3.09
C ALA A 191 -9.38 -30.82 -1.62
N ILE A 192 -8.44 -30.55 -0.70
CA ILE A 192 -8.67 -30.44 0.75
C ILE A 192 -9.33 -29.13 1.19
N ALA A 193 -9.43 -28.13 0.31
CA ALA A 193 -9.96 -26.82 0.63
C ALA A 193 -11.47 -26.85 0.88
N SER A 194 -11.95 -25.88 1.67
CA SER A 194 -13.38 -25.67 1.91
C SER A 194 -14.12 -25.29 0.61
N PRO A 195 -15.44 -25.51 0.53
CA PRO A 195 -16.21 -25.09 -0.65
C PRO A 195 -16.11 -23.58 -0.93
N SER A 196 -16.07 -22.74 0.11
CA SER A 196 -15.92 -21.28 -0.04
C SER A 196 -14.54 -20.91 -0.59
N ASP A 197 -13.47 -21.53 -0.11
CA ASP A 197 -12.12 -21.27 -0.61
C ASP A 197 -11.96 -21.70 -2.08
N LYS A 198 -12.62 -22.80 -2.48
CA LYS A 198 -12.66 -23.26 -3.88
C LYS A 198 -13.42 -22.29 -4.77
N SER A 199 -14.60 -21.84 -4.32
CA SER A 199 -15.38 -20.84 -5.07
C SER A 199 -14.62 -19.52 -5.25
N LEU A 200 -13.87 -19.08 -4.24
CA LEU A 200 -12.96 -17.94 -4.37
C LEU A 200 -11.85 -18.24 -5.39
N ALA A 201 -11.28 -19.45 -5.39
CA ALA A 201 -10.22 -19.83 -6.32
C ALA A 201 -10.72 -19.97 -7.77
N ASP A 202 -11.99 -20.31 -7.99
CA ASP A 202 -12.62 -20.31 -9.31
C ASP A 202 -12.74 -18.87 -9.86
N SER A 203 -13.02 -17.90 -8.97
CA SER A 203 -13.13 -16.48 -9.32
C SER A 203 -11.77 -15.78 -9.45
N TYR A 204 -10.77 -16.26 -8.70
CA TYR A 204 -9.42 -15.72 -8.65
C TYR A 204 -8.44 -16.87 -8.87
N ALA A 205 -8.25 -17.24 -10.15
CA ALA A 205 -7.31 -18.29 -10.51
C ALA A 205 -5.87 -17.84 -10.25
N VAL A 206 -5.05 -18.75 -9.72
CA VAL A 206 -3.60 -18.55 -9.62
C VAL A 206 -3.02 -18.56 -11.04
N PRO A 207 -2.27 -17.53 -11.47
CA PRO A 207 -1.67 -17.54 -12.79
C PRO A 207 -0.78 -18.77 -13.02
N ALA A 208 -0.94 -19.37 -14.20
CA ALA A 208 -0.18 -20.55 -14.60
C ALA A 208 1.31 -20.26 -14.86
N THR A 209 1.69 -18.99 -15.01
CA THR A 209 3.08 -18.59 -15.21
C THR A 209 3.86 -18.57 -13.90
N GLY A 210 5.11 -19.05 -13.96
CA GLY A 210 6.04 -19.12 -12.82
C GLY A 210 5.73 -20.27 -11.84
N THR A 211 6.75 -21.08 -11.52
CA THR A 211 6.65 -22.19 -10.55
C THR A 211 7.26 -21.84 -9.20
N THR A 212 7.01 -20.62 -8.72
CA THR A 212 7.57 -20.16 -7.45
C THR A 212 6.93 -20.91 -6.27
N PRO A 213 7.66 -21.22 -5.20
CA PRO A 213 7.10 -22.00 -4.08
C PRO A 213 5.81 -21.44 -3.44
N PRO A 214 5.51 -20.13 -3.39
CA PRO A 214 4.21 -19.63 -2.91
C PRO A 214 3.01 -20.06 -3.77
N LYS A 215 3.23 -20.41 -5.05
CA LYS A 215 2.21 -20.94 -5.97
C LYS A 215 1.97 -22.45 -5.78
N SER A 216 2.90 -23.16 -5.17
CA SER A 216 2.82 -24.61 -4.99
C SER A 216 1.83 -25.04 -3.90
N ASP A 217 1.38 -26.30 -3.94
CA ASP A 217 0.53 -26.89 -2.90
C ASP A 217 1.20 -26.90 -1.51
N PRO A 218 2.50 -27.26 -1.37
CA PRO A 218 3.22 -27.09 -0.11
C PRO A 218 3.26 -25.64 0.39
N GLY A 219 3.46 -24.67 -0.51
CA GLY A 219 3.40 -23.25 -0.16
C GLY A 219 2.03 -22.83 0.35
N MET A 220 0.96 -23.32 -0.29
CA MET A 220 -0.41 -23.08 0.19
C MET A 220 -0.68 -23.75 1.54
N THR A 221 -0.10 -24.92 1.84
CA THR A 221 -0.18 -25.52 3.18
C THR A 221 0.39 -24.58 4.25
N ILE A 222 1.52 -23.94 3.98
CA ILE A 222 2.13 -22.98 4.90
C ILE A 222 1.24 -21.73 5.03
N LEU A 223 0.77 -21.17 3.92
CA LEU A 223 -0.15 -20.01 3.92
C LEU A 223 -1.41 -20.26 4.76
N LYS A 224 -2.09 -21.41 4.56
CA LYS A 224 -3.29 -21.75 5.34
C LYS A 224 -2.97 -22.04 6.81
N SER A 225 -1.76 -22.53 7.12
CA SER A 225 -1.31 -22.65 8.51
C SER A 225 -1.13 -21.29 9.17
N TRP A 226 -0.53 -20.32 8.48
CA TRP A 226 -0.38 -18.95 8.98
C TRP A 226 -1.74 -18.28 9.15
N GLU A 227 -2.63 -18.36 8.16
CA GLU A 227 -4.00 -17.85 8.24
C GLU A 227 -4.72 -18.41 9.47
N LYS A 228 -4.74 -19.74 9.64
CA LYS A 228 -5.39 -20.37 10.80
C LYS A 228 -4.83 -19.87 12.13
N LYS A 229 -3.51 -19.67 12.21
CA LYS A 229 -2.85 -19.19 13.43
C LYS A 229 -3.19 -17.73 13.72
N LEU A 230 -3.18 -16.87 12.70
CA LEU A 230 -3.52 -15.45 12.82
C LEU A 230 -5.02 -15.24 13.13
N GLN A 231 -5.90 -16.17 12.75
CA GLN A 231 -7.32 -16.12 13.14
C GLN A 231 -7.57 -16.54 14.60
N SER A 232 -6.58 -17.13 15.29
CA SER A 232 -6.75 -17.57 16.67
C SER A 232 -6.79 -16.39 17.65
N THR A 233 -7.89 -16.24 18.38
CA THR A 233 -8.03 -15.24 19.44
C THR A 233 -6.92 -15.34 20.49
N SER A 234 -6.47 -16.55 20.86
CA SER A 234 -5.40 -16.73 21.84
C SER A 234 -4.04 -16.26 21.32
N TYR A 235 -3.78 -16.43 20.02
CA TYR A 235 -2.57 -15.92 19.39
C TYR A 235 -2.60 -14.39 19.32
N LEU A 236 -3.71 -13.82 18.89
CA LEU A 236 -3.90 -12.36 18.78
C LEU A 236 -3.81 -11.63 20.13
N LYS A 237 -4.27 -12.26 21.23
CA LYS A 237 -4.07 -11.75 22.59
C LYS A 237 -2.60 -11.74 23.04
N GLY A 238 -1.77 -12.58 22.43
CA GLY A 238 -0.37 -12.77 22.81
C GLY A 238 0.61 -11.84 22.08
N ILE A 239 0.15 -11.01 21.15
CA ILE A 239 1.00 -10.19 20.29
C ILE A 239 0.50 -8.74 20.24
N THR A 240 1.41 -7.79 20.03
CA THR A 240 1.05 -6.39 19.81
C THR A 240 0.45 -6.17 18.42
N LEU A 241 -0.21 -5.03 18.17
CA LEU A 241 -0.66 -4.66 16.83
C LEU A 241 0.52 -4.51 15.85
N GLY A 242 1.67 -4.02 16.33
CA GLY A 242 2.92 -3.98 15.58
C GLY A 242 3.43 -5.36 15.19
N ASP A 243 3.47 -6.32 16.12
CA ASP A 243 3.81 -7.72 15.82
C ASP A 243 2.86 -8.33 14.78
N LEU A 244 1.55 -8.08 14.92
CA LEU A 244 0.54 -8.57 13.99
C LEU A 244 0.77 -8.02 12.58
N GLY A 245 0.95 -6.70 12.44
CA GLY A 245 1.20 -6.07 11.16
C GLY A 245 2.47 -6.57 10.50
N TYR A 246 3.52 -6.81 11.30
CA TYR A 246 4.78 -7.36 10.83
C TYR A 246 4.63 -8.81 10.36
N ALA A 247 3.93 -9.65 11.14
CA ALA A 247 3.60 -11.01 10.76
C ALA A 247 2.77 -11.04 9.47
N LEU A 248 1.75 -10.20 9.33
CA LEU A 248 0.90 -10.13 8.13
C LEU A 248 1.68 -9.70 6.89
N GLN A 249 2.54 -8.69 6.99
CA GLN A 249 3.33 -8.18 5.87
C GLN A 249 4.22 -9.28 5.28
N PHE A 250 5.11 -9.86 6.10
CA PHE A 250 6.16 -10.76 5.62
C PHE A 250 5.77 -12.23 5.54
N SER A 251 4.60 -12.63 6.05
CA SER A 251 4.03 -13.95 5.83
C SER A 251 2.93 -13.93 4.77
N ILE A 252 1.72 -13.46 5.09
CA ILE A 252 0.56 -13.53 4.21
C ILE A 252 0.69 -12.60 3.01
N ALA A 253 0.84 -11.28 3.23
CA ALA A 253 0.66 -10.30 2.17
C ALA A 253 1.68 -10.48 1.02
N ASN A 254 2.97 -10.59 1.36
CA ASN A 254 4.02 -10.79 0.36
C ASN A 254 3.83 -12.09 -0.42
N ASN A 255 3.53 -13.20 0.25
CA ASN A 255 3.38 -14.49 -0.42
C ASN A 255 2.10 -14.61 -1.24
N VAL A 256 1.00 -13.97 -0.83
CA VAL A 256 -0.22 -13.92 -1.63
C VAL A 256 -0.01 -13.05 -2.86
N ASN A 257 0.64 -11.89 -2.74
CA ASN A 257 1.06 -11.09 -3.91
C ASN A 257 1.90 -11.91 -4.90
N LEU A 258 2.92 -12.64 -4.43
CA LEU A 258 3.74 -13.52 -5.28
C LEU A 258 2.93 -14.67 -5.89
N ARG A 259 2.01 -15.27 -5.12
CA ARG A 259 1.16 -16.35 -5.60
C ARG A 259 0.28 -15.91 -6.76
N PHE A 260 -0.36 -14.75 -6.64
CA PHE A 260 -1.29 -14.24 -7.66
C PHE A 260 -0.61 -13.37 -8.74
N SER A 261 0.68 -13.08 -8.62
CA SER A 261 1.39 -12.35 -9.67
C SER A 261 1.60 -13.20 -10.91
N GLU A 262 1.46 -12.57 -12.08
CA GLU A 262 2.08 -13.05 -13.33
C GLU A 262 3.60 -12.90 -13.27
N LEU A 263 4.32 -13.65 -14.11
CA LEU A 263 5.77 -13.50 -14.26
C LEU A 263 6.17 -12.15 -14.89
N SER A 264 5.35 -11.65 -15.82
CA SER A 264 5.54 -10.38 -16.52
C SER A 264 4.21 -9.77 -16.93
N SER A 265 4.16 -8.44 -17.03
CA SER A 265 2.98 -7.75 -17.57
C SER A 265 2.98 -7.74 -19.10
N ASN A 266 1.90 -7.23 -19.70
CA ASN A 266 1.83 -6.98 -21.13
C ASN A 266 2.86 -5.94 -21.62
N VAL A 267 3.32 -5.06 -20.74
CA VAL A 267 4.40 -4.10 -21.04
C VAL A 267 5.78 -4.61 -20.61
N GLY A 268 5.87 -5.85 -20.12
CA GLY A 268 7.10 -6.50 -19.70
C GLY A 268 7.40 -6.38 -18.20
N ILE A 269 8.69 -6.52 -17.85
CA ILE A 269 9.20 -6.38 -16.48
C ILE A 269 9.88 -5.03 -16.37
N ARG A 270 9.59 -4.28 -15.29
CA ARG A 270 10.23 -2.98 -15.07
C ARG A 270 11.73 -3.11 -14.94
N PRO A 271 12.50 -2.31 -15.70
CA PRO A 271 13.93 -2.22 -15.45
C PRO A 271 14.16 -1.64 -14.05
N ARG A 272 15.41 -1.73 -13.58
CA ARG A 272 15.79 -1.01 -12.37
C ARG A 272 15.49 0.48 -12.55
N ILE A 273 14.71 1.05 -11.64
CA ILE A 273 14.45 2.49 -11.63
C ILE A 273 15.79 3.19 -11.42
N ALA A 274 16.23 3.90 -12.45
CA ALA A 274 17.17 5.00 -12.35
C ALA A 274 16.36 6.24 -12.72
N MET A 275 16.15 7.14 -11.76
CA MET A 275 15.30 8.30 -12.01
C MET A 275 15.92 9.17 -13.10
N ARG A 276 15.18 9.28 -14.20
CA ARG A 276 15.42 10.12 -15.37
C ARG A 276 14.15 10.90 -15.67
N ASP A 277 14.25 11.99 -16.41
CA ASP A 277 13.11 12.87 -16.70
C ASP A 277 11.91 12.12 -17.29
N ASP A 278 12.18 11.14 -18.16
CA ASP A 278 11.19 10.26 -18.79
C ASP A 278 10.50 9.30 -17.81
N THR A 279 11.16 8.83 -16.75
CA THR A 279 10.56 7.87 -15.79
C THR A 279 9.37 8.42 -15.01
N THR A 280 9.27 9.76 -14.86
CA THR A 280 8.12 10.41 -14.22
C THR A 280 6.96 10.68 -15.18
N ASP A 281 7.22 10.61 -16.47
CA ASP A 281 6.25 10.90 -17.53
C ASP A 281 5.33 9.70 -17.77
N GLN A 282 4.05 9.97 -18.04
CA GLN A 282 3.08 8.96 -18.46
C GLN A 282 3.46 8.30 -19.79
N SER A 283 4.36 8.90 -20.56
CA SER A 283 4.97 8.27 -21.75
C SER A 283 5.85 7.06 -21.39
N TRP A 284 6.35 6.95 -20.16
CA TRP A 284 7.04 5.75 -19.70
C TRP A 284 6.06 4.58 -19.64
N ALA A 285 6.34 3.51 -20.40
CA ALA A 285 5.38 2.41 -20.54
C ALA A 285 5.02 1.68 -19.23
N TRP A 286 5.78 1.88 -18.15
CA TRP A 286 5.55 1.32 -16.83
C TRP A 286 4.64 2.17 -15.94
N ASN A 287 4.28 3.37 -16.40
CA ASN A 287 3.24 4.21 -15.78
C ASN A 287 1.84 3.89 -16.30
N LYS A 288 1.74 3.10 -17.38
CA LYS A 288 0.46 2.72 -17.97
C LYS A 288 -0.30 1.73 -17.08
N VAL A 289 -1.63 1.70 -17.22
CA VAL A 289 -2.52 0.85 -16.43
C VAL A 289 -2.26 -0.65 -16.64
N GLU A 290 -1.72 -1.03 -17.80
CA GLU A 290 -1.34 -2.41 -18.12
C GLU A 290 -0.08 -2.88 -17.36
N TYR A 291 0.60 -1.99 -16.64
CA TYR A 291 1.64 -2.35 -15.68
C TYR A 291 1.04 -2.51 -14.28
N ASP A 292 0.58 -3.71 -13.96
CA ASP A 292 -0.16 -4.06 -12.74
C ASP A 292 0.42 -5.31 -12.02
N LEU A 293 1.73 -5.57 -12.14
CA LEU A 293 2.33 -6.74 -11.49
C LEU A 293 2.21 -6.68 -9.96
N LEU A 294 1.56 -7.70 -9.38
CA LEU A 294 1.47 -7.86 -7.93
C LEU A 294 2.83 -8.13 -7.28
N SER A 295 3.82 -8.65 -7.99
CA SER A 295 5.18 -8.89 -7.46
C SER A 295 6.05 -7.63 -7.36
N ASP A 296 5.60 -6.50 -7.93
CA ASP A 296 6.30 -5.22 -7.85
C ASP A 296 5.44 -4.19 -7.09
N THR A 297 5.96 -3.68 -5.98
CA THR A 297 5.27 -2.63 -5.22
C THR A 297 4.98 -1.41 -6.09
N TYR A 298 5.76 -1.12 -7.14
CA TYR A 298 5.45 -0.01 -8.05
C TYR A 298 4.07 -0.11 -8.73
N SER A 299 3.57 -1.33 -8.92
CA SER A 299 2.36 -1.58 -9.70
C SER A 299 1.25 -2.32 -8.97
N ALA A 300 1.55 -3.00 -7.88
CA ALA A 300 0.58 -3.85 -7.19
C ALA A 300 -0.79 -3.17 -6.90
N PRO A 301 -0.88 -1.90 -6.47
CA PRO A 301 -2.18 -1.25 -6.25
C PRO A 301 -3.06 -1.08 -7.50
N SER A 302 -2.50 -1.23 -8.70
CA SER A 302 -3.28 -1.18 -9.96
C SER A 302 -3.93 -2.53 -10.30
N ASN A 303 -3.62 -3.60 -9.55
CA ASN A 303 -4.17 -4.93 -9.79
C ASN A 303 -5.41 -5.19 -8.91
N PRO A 304 -6.49 -5.79 -9.44
CA PRO A 304 -7.71 -6.03 -8.68
C PRO A 304 -7.53 -6.96 -7.47
N VAL A 305 -6.63 -7.95 -7.55
CA VAL A 305 -6.36 -8.89 -6.44
C VAL A 305 -5.77 -8.15 -5.23
N PHE A 306 -5.03 -7.07 -5.46
CA PHE A 306 -4.42 -6.29 -4.40
C PHE A 306 -5.48 -5.81 -3.40
N TRP A 307 -6.60 -5.27 -3.88
CA TRP A 307 -7.65 -4.73 -3.00
C TRP A 307 -8.42 -5.82 -2.25
N LYS A 308 -8.63 -7.00 -2.87
CA LYS A 308 -9.20 -8.17 -2.19
C LYS A 308 -8.31 -8.63 -1.03
N LEU A 309 -6.99 -8.66 -1.26
CA LEU A 309 -5.99 -9.02 -0.26
C LEU A 309 -5.85 -7.96 0.83
N GLN A 310 -5.74 -6.68 0.49
CA GLN A 310 -5.52 -5.63 1.50
C GLN A 310 -6.73 -5.47 2.41
N GLY A 311 -7.96 -5.56 1.91
CA GLY A 311 -9.14 -5.61 2.77
C GLY A 311 -9.15 -6.84 3.70
N TYR A 312 -8.67 -7.99 3.23
CA TYR A 312 -8.51 -9.18 4.06
C TYR A 312 -7.47 -8.97 5.16
N VAL A 313 -6.33 -8.36 4.85
CA VAL A 313 -5.30 -7.97 5.82
C VAL A 313 -5.85 -6.96 6.83
N ASP A 314 -6.56 -5.93 6.37
CA ASP A 314 -7.18 -4.90 7.21
C ASP A 314 -8.19 -5.49 8.19
N SER A 315 -8.91 -6.55 7.80
CA SER A 315 -9.83 -7.27 8.68
C SER A 315 -9.16 -7.79 9.97
N TYR A 316 -7.84 -8.06 9.95
CA TYR A 316 -7.12 -8.52 11.13
C TYR A 316 -6.91 -7.42 12.18
N ILE A 317 -6.96 -6.13 11.81
CA ILE A 317 -6.98 -5.03 12.79
C ILE A 317 -8.17 -5.23 13.71
N TYR A 318 -9.36 -5.41 13.15
CA TYR A 318 -10.58 -5.59 13.92
C TYR A 318 -10.60 -6.91 14.70
N ARG A 319 -10.09 -8.00 14.13
CA ARG A 319 -9.92 -9.27 14.88
C ARG A 319 -9.02 -9.09 16.10
N TRP A 320 -7.95 -8.30 15.96
CA TRP A 320 -7.03 -8.01 17.06
C TRP A 320 -7.65 -7.10 18.10
N LEU A 321 -8.40 -6.06 17.69
CA LEU A 321 -9.14 -5.20 18.60
C LEU A 321 -10.12 -6.03 19.44
N ASP A 322 -10.92 -6.87 18.80
CA ASP A 322 -11.90 -7.73 19.47
C ASP A 322 -11.20 -8.71 20.43
N ALA A 323 -10.08 -9.33 20.01
CA ALA A 323 -9.30 -10.22 20.86
C ALA A 323 -8.74 -9.50 22.11
N ASN A 324 -8.41 -8.22 22.00
CA ASN A 324 -7.78 -7.43 23.07
C ASN A 324 -8.76 -6.49 23.81
N GLY A 325 -10.06 -6.61 23.55
CA GLY A 325 -11.09 -5.85 24.26
C GLY A 325 -11.21 -4.38 23.84
N TYR A 326 -10.68 -4.00 22.68
CA TYR A 326 -10.88 -2.69 22.07
C TYR A 326 -12.12 -2.70 21.18
N LYS A 327 -12.86 -1.59 21.18
CA LYS A 327 -14.08 -1.39 20.40
C LYS A 327 -13.83 -0.65 19.10
N GLU A 328 -12.82 0.21 19.08
CA GLU A 328 -12.47 1.08 17.96
C GLU A 328 -10.97 1.37 17.95
N ILE A 329 -10.49 1.91 16.84
CA ILE A 329 -9.11 2.37 16.66
C ILE A 329 -9.12 3.77 16.05
N ALA A 330 -8.25 4.66 16.54
CA ALA A 330 -8.18 6.04 16.05
C ALA A 330 -6.76 6.60 16.16
N VAL A 331 -6.47 7.65 15.39
CA VAL A 331 -5.19 8.38 15.49
C VAL A 331 -5.08 9.10 16.84
N ASP A 332 -6.21 9.62 17.32
CA ASP A 332 -6.35 10.22 18.64
C ASP A 332 -7.61 9.65 19.30
N CYS A 333 -7.42 8.95 20.41
CA CYS A 333 -8.53 8.38 21.16
C CYS A 333 -9.21 9.38 22.08
N GLN A 334 -8.58 10.52 22.39
CA GLN A 334 -9.10 11.52 23.33
C GLN A 334 -9.56 10.90 24.66
N ASN A 335 -8.83 9.88 25.14
CA ASN A 335 -9.14 9.09 26.34
C ASN A 335 -10.47 8.30 26.30
N ARG A 336 -11.09 8.09 25.13
CA ARG A 336 -12.29 7.25 25.00
C ARG A 336 -12.00 5.81 25.44
N GLN A 337 -12.85 5.30 26.34
CA GLN A 337 -12.70 3.94 26.87
C GLN A 337 -12.90 2.89 25.76
N GLY A 338 -11.96 1.96 25.65
CA GLY A 338 -12.01 0.91 24.62
C GLY A 338 -11.54 1.39 23.24
N CYS A 339 -10.99 2.59 23.11
CA CYS A 339 -10.32 3.04 21.90
C CYS A 339 -8.83 2.66 21.94
N TYR A 340 -8.34 1.98 20.91
CA TYR A 340 -6.91 1.79 20.69
C TYR A 340 -6.36 2.99 19.91
N GLN A 341 -5.30 3.61 20.40
CA GLN A 341 -4.64 4.70 19.69
C GLN A 341 -3.52 4.16 18.81
N TRP A 342 -3.56 4.47 17.51
CA TRP A 342 -2.47 4.16 16.60
C TRP A 342 -1.15 4.72 17.15
N LYS A 343 -0.13 3.88 17.22
CA LYS A 343 1.24 4.22 17.64
C LYS A 343 2.19 4.31 16.44
N GLY A 344 1.96 3.50 15.41
CA GLY A 344 2.59 3.61 14.09
C GLY A 344 1.64 4.28 13.11
N THR A 345 2.04 5.44 12.58
CA THR A 345 1.23 6.24 11.65
C THR A 345 2.03 6.76 10.46
N TRP A 346 3.25 6.27 10.26
CA TRP A 346 4.11 6.78 9.21
C TRP A 346 3.66 6.29 7.84
N THR A 347 3.44 7.23 6.93
CA THR A 347 3.06 6.96 5.53
C THR A 347 4.10 7.47 4.53
N GLY A 348 5.18 8.08 4.99
CA GLY A 348 6.05 8.89 4.13
C GLY A 348 5.31 10.08 3.48
N ALA A 349 5.84 10.60 2.39
CA ALA A 349 5.28 11.74 1.66
C ALA A 349 4.22 11.30 0.64
N LYS A 350 3.05 10.90 1.13
CA LYS A 350 1.94 10.41 0.32
C LYS A 350 1.35 11.49 -0.59
N PRO A 351 1.13 11.22 -1.89
CA PRO A 351 0.48 12.18 -2.78
C PRO A 351 -1.01 12.31 -2.46
N PRO A 352 -1.62 13.46 -2.75
CA PRO A 352 -3.04 13.71 -2.48
C PRO A 352 -3.96 12.86 -3.37
N LYS A 353 -5.13 12.51 -2.83
CA LYS A 353 -6.16 11.66 -3.46
C LYS A 353 -6.61 12.19 -4.84
N SER A 354 -6.67 13.51 -5.03
CA SER A 354 -6.98 14.11 -6.33
C SER A 354 -6.06 15.30 -6.65
N LYS A 355 -5.87 15.58 -7.95
CA LYS A 355 -5.14 16.78 -8.41
C LYS A 355 -5.86 18.08 -8.03
N ALA A 356 -7.18 18.05 -7.86
CA ALA A 356 -7.96 19.21 -7.42
C ALA A 356 -7.77 19.52 -5.93
N VAL A 357 -7.62 18.50 -5.09
CA VAL A 357 -7.24 18.64 -3.66
C VAL A 357 -5.76 19.03 -3.51
N ALA A 358 -4.90 18.57 -4.42
CA ALA A 358 -3.48 18.96 -4.47
C ALA A 358 -3.29 20.48 -4.51
N ALA A 359 -4.06 21.19 -5.34
CA ALA A 359 -4.00 22.65 -5.47
C ALA A 359 -4.40 23.41 -4.19
N TRP A 360 -5.14 22.76 -3.27
CA TRP A 360 -5.53 23.34 -1.98
C TRP A 360 -4.58 22.93 -0.85
N GLU A 361 -4.05 21.69 -0.87
CA GLU A 361 -3.07 21.20 0.11
C GLU A 361 -1.62 21.68 -0.15
N GLU A 362 -1.27 22.03 -1.40
CA GLU A 362 0.01 22.66 -1.79
C GLU A 362 0.31 23.94 -1.01
N ALA A 363 -0.72 24.59 -0.47
CA ALA A 363 -0.56 25.79 0.35
C ALA A 363 -0.12 25.51 1.80
N LYS A 364 -0.11 24.24 2.28
CA LYS A 364 0.02 23.94 3.73
C LYS A 364 0.92 22.77 4.13
N LYS A 365 1.41 21.93 3.22
CA LYS A 365 2.36 20.84 3.54
C LYS A 365 3.42 20.68 2.43
N PRO A 366 4.64 20.22 2.74
CA PRO A 366 5.60 19.82 1.70
C PRO A 366 5.05 18.60 0.97
N THR A 367 4.38 18.83 -0.16
CA THR A 367 4.00 17.77 -1.09
C THR A 367 5.26 17.25 -1.77
N LEU A 368 5.25 15.96 -2.10
CA LEU A 368 6.33 15.36 -2.85
C LEU A 368 6.23 15.81 -4.32
N ASP A 369 6.96 16.86 -4.70
CA ASP A 369 7.21 17.13 -6.10
C ASP A 369 8.12 16.03 -6.65
N HIS A 370 7.50 14.99 -7.19
CA HIS A 370 8.18 13.85 -7.81
C HIS A 370 8.99 14.24 -9.07
N LYS A 371 8.85 15.49 -9.54
CA LYS A 371 9.69 16.06 -10.60
C LYS A 371 10.86 16.89 -10.06
N SER A 372 10.91 17.15 -8.74
CA SER A 372 12.00 17.91 -8.15
C SER A 372 13.34 17.19 -8.30
N GLU A 373 14.41 17.98 -8.38
CA GLU A 373 15.77 17.45 -8.36
C GLU A 373 16.06 16.70 -7.06
N ALA A 374 15.61 17.23 -5.92
CA ALA A 374 15.75 16.59 -4.61
C ALA A 374 15.08 15.20 -4.55
N PHE A 375 13.89 15.04 -5.15
CA PHE A 375 13.24 13.73 -5.24
C PHE A 375 14.02 12.77 -6.13
N ARG A 376 14.50 13.23 -7.29
CA ARG A 376 15.32 12.43 -8.20
C ARG A 376 16.64 12.02 -7.54
N GLU A 377 17.28 12.92 -6.80
CA GLU A 377 18.50 12.66 -6.06
C GLU A 377 18.26 11.64 -4.95
N ALA A 378 17.20 11.82 -4.15
CA ALA A 378 16.79 10.84 -3.15
C ALA A 378 16.59 9.47 -3.80
N MET A 379 15.74 9.35 -4.82
CA MET A 379 15.52 8.11 -5.55
C MET A 379 16.80 7.48 -6.12
N ASN A 380 17.76 8.29 -6.56
CA ASN A 380 19.04 7.81 -7.07
C ASN A 380 19.99 7.35 -5.97
N LEU A 381 19.93 7.93 -4.77
CA LEU A 381 20.59 7.37 -3.58
C LEU A 381 19.92 6.05 -3.17
N LEU A 382 18.60 5.98 -3.33
CA LEU A 382 17.78 4.80 -3.09
C LEU A 382 17.91 3.69 -4.14
N LYS A 383 18.93 3.73 -5.02
CA LYS A 383 19.27 2.63 -5.96
C LYS A 383 19.46 1.27 -5.25
N ILE A 384 19.66 1.27 -3.93
CA ILE A 384 19.70 0.08 -3.07
C ILE A 384 18.32 -0.60 -2.99
N PHE A 385 17.22 0.15 -3.10
CA PHE A 385 15.86 -0.32 -2.79
C PHE A 385 15.22 -1.21 -3.84
N HIS A 386 15.82 -1.33 -5.03
CA HIS A 386 15.25 -2.16 -6.08
C HIS A 386 15.06 -3.64 -5.69
N LYS A 387 15.89 -4.16 -4.78
CA LYS A 387 15.69 -5.51 -4.24
C LYS A 387 14.58 -5.54 -3.18
N SER A 388 14.56 -4.58 -2.26
CA SER A 388 13.62 -4.54 -1.13
C SER A 388 12.20 -4.08 -1.46
N SER A 389 12.02 -3.46 -2.63
CA SER A 389 10.74 -3.05 -3.17
C SER A 389 10.00 -4.19 -3.87
N ARG A 390 10.61 -5.37 -3.99
CA ARG A 390 9.94 -6.58 -4.44
C ARG A 390 9.37 -7.29 -3.22
N TYR A 391 8.26 -8.00 -3.41
CA TYR A 391 7.64 -8.79 -2.35
C TYR A 391 8.42 -10.08 -2.03
N ASP A 392 9.72 -10.16 -2.37
CA ASP A 392 10.58 -11.33 -2.19
C ASP A 392 11.10 -11.47 -0.76
N ILE A 393 11.09 -10.41 0.05
CA ILE A 393 11.37 -10.50 1.49
C ILE A 393 10.27 -11.34 2.16
N GLY A 394 10.65 -12.46 2.78
CA GLY A 394 9.69 -13.39 3.38
C GLY A 394 8.97 -14.26 2.35
N ALA A 395 9.46 -14.36 1.12
CA ALA A 395 8.94 -15.35 0.18
C ALA A 395 9.17 -16.78 0.72
N ILE A 396 8.12 -17.59 0.68
CA ILE A 396 8.24 -19.04 0.81
C ILE A 396 9.19 -19.48 -0.31
N ASP A 397 10.32 -20.03 0.08
CA ASP A 397 11.34 -20.56 -0.81
C ASP A 397 11.54 -22.07 -0.58
N SER A 398 12.43 -22.69 -1.35
CA SER A 398 12.72 -24.12 -1.20
C SER A 398 13.21 -24.47 0.20
N LYS A 399 13.98 -23.58 0.86
CA LYS A 399 14.45 -23.78 2.23
C LYS A 399 13.28 -23.76 3.21
N THR A 400 12.34 -22.84 3.06
CA THR A 400 11.12 -22.73 3.86
C THR A 400 10.31 -24.03 3.77
N LEU A 401 10.17 -24.60 2.56
CA LEU A 401 9.48 -25.88 2.37
C LEU A 401 10.19 -27.06 3.05
N ILE A 402 11.52 -27.07 3.04
CA ILE A 402 12.33 -28.10 3.72
C ILE A 402 12.18 -27.96 5.24
N ASP A 403 12.37 -26.75 5.77
CA ASP A 403 12.29 -26.46 7.20
C ASP A 403 10.89 -26.71 7.77
N ALA A 404 9.82 -26.54 6.97
CA ALA A 404 8.46 -26.86 7.38
C ALA A 404 8.21 -28.37 7.60
N LYS A 405 9.04 -29.23 7.01
CA LYS A 405 8.98 -30.70 7.17
C LYS A 405 9.91 -31.22 8.27
N ASP A 406 10.82 -30.37 8.75
CA ASP A 406 11.78 -30.72 9.78
C ASP A 406 11.20 -30.42 11.17
N GLU A 407 11.03 -31.45 12.00
CA GLU A 407 10.46 -31.32 13.34
C GLU A 407 11.18 -30.30 14.24
N ALA A 408 12.50 -30.13 14.09
CA ALA A 408 13.28 -29.19 14.88
C ALA A 408 13.13 -27.73 14.41
N ARG A 409 12.73 -27.52 13.15
CA ARG A 409 12.65 -26.18 12.53
C ARG A 409 11.23 -25.73 12.21
N LYS A 410 10.26 -26.64 12.10
CA LYS A 410 8.88 -26.37 11.66
C LYS A 410 8.20 -25.28 12.48
N SER A 411 8.46 -25.19 13.78
CA SER A 411 7.84 -24.18 14.65
C SER A 411 8.24 -22.76 14.27
N LYS A 412 9.47 -22.55 13.78
CA LYS A 412 9.97 -21.25 13.31
C LYS A 412 9.36 -20.83 11.98
N VAL A 413 8.99 -21.80 11.14
CA VAL A 413 8.39 -21.55 9.82
C VAL A 413 6.87 -21.39 9.92
N LEU A 414 6.20 -22.21 10.73
CA LEU A 414 4.74 -22.23 10.83
C LEU A 414 4.19 -21.19 11.80
N ASP A 415 5.03 -20.54 12.61
CA ASP A 415 4.67 -19.32 13.33
C ASP A 415 4.92 -18.10 12.42
N PRO A 416 3.88 -17.35 12.02
CA PRO A 416 4.02 -16.27 11.05
C PRO A 416 4.88 -15.11 11.58
N LEU A 417 4.84 -14.82 12.89
CA LEU A 417 5.69 -13.79 13.49
C LEU A 417 7.15 -14.26 13.52
N LEU A 418 7.43 -15.47 14.01
CA LEU A 418 8.81 -15.98 14.03
C LEU A 418 9.40 -16.09 12.63
N TYR A 419 8.60 -16.55 11.66
CA TYR A 419 9.01 -16.62 10.26
C TYR A 419 9.39 -15.23 9.73
N SER A 420 8.54 -14.24 9.97
CA SER A 420 8.76 -12.86 9.53
C SER A 420 10.01 -12.25 10.15
N LEU A 421 10.29 -12.54 11.42
CA LEU A 421 11.50 -12.07 12.11
C LEU A 421 12.76 -12.68 11.48
N GLU A 422 12.73 -13.97 11.11
CA GLU A 422 13.90 -14.62 10.50
C GLU A 422 14.10 -14.26 9.03
N ALA A 423 13.02 -14.13 8.26
CA ALA A 423 13.09 -13.69 6.87
C ALA A 423 13.79 -12.33 6.73
N ASN A 424 13.54 -11.42 7.66
CA ASN A 424 14.19 -10.11 7.66
C ASN A 424 15.65 -10.16 8.09
N LYS A 425 16.06 -11.12 8.95
CA LYS A 425 17.49 -11.31 9.26
C LYS A 425 18.30 -11.65 8.01
N THR A 426 17.74 -12.47 7.13
CA THR A 426 18.42 -12.94 5.90
C THR A 426 18.39 -11.92 4.77
N ALA A 427 17.56 -10.88 4.86
CA ALA A 427 17.49 -9.82 3.86
C ALA A 427 18.58 -8.74 4.04
N LYS A 428 19.24 -8.71 5.21
CA LYS A 428 20.43 -7.91 5.49
C LYS A 428 21.68 -8.60 4.97
#